data_AF-N6T5L6-F1
#
_entry.id   AF-N6T5L6-F1
#
_cell.length_a   1.000
_cell.length_b   1.000
_cell.length_c   1.000
_cell.angle_alpha   90.00
_cell.angle_beta   90.00
_cell.angle_gamma   90.00
#
_symmetry.space_group_name_H-M   'P 1'
#
loop_
_entity.id
_entity.type
_entity.pdbx_description
1 polymer ?
#
loop_
_entity_poly.entity_id
_entity_poly.type
_entity_poly.pdbx_seq_one_letter_code
_entity_poly.pdbx_strand_id
1 'polypeptide(L)'
;MKSCTLLFVFFLGVCWAEIEIPNIPMSLDDIPEIKRRCEEKGKSDTYERVKIAINETRTCLEGQISPSKIKEELEEAKKTGSMDEVFGKYCNKRQDYKNCIFKTVNVTKECLEEVEINHINSAVKVIEEIADFACYRDGDRLAMFVAEGGVECVSSRTEQIKDCVNGTFKIDTSNLSLTSLPTLPFSLKIDKDKCDKLSDIQQCVVNDLESNCKDTTPANIVDALFKYVKKLTCKNIKKRNVNFGRIKRDMDLLLNTINVTQFDRTIKDLCLDKGGKNVTVNLSNIVNSVKSCLIARSNQLFVTPKDEYIESLKNCTQIYQEEIEKCSLRDDIKFLPKFIFSLAESLAEFAYNHLNLRKIKPDSEIINCLQRLKSTRGIKKFVTECGPKTELIQFSGSEYRFPNKTLICTQLTDTSACISNFIRTTCARDISTDSILQNLNTAIQKPCS
;
A
#
# COMPACT_ATOMS: atom_id res chain seq x y z
N MET A 1 25.06 6.32 -35.74
CA MET A 1 24.57 6.79 -34.43
C MET A 1 23.35 5.96 -34.07
N LYS A 2 23.46 5.19 -32.98
CA LYS A 2 22.59 4.07 -32.65
C LYS A 2 21.52 4.54 -31.66
N SER A 3 20.26 4.26 -32.00
CA SER A 3 19.09 4.87 -31.41
C SER A 3 18.45 3.96 -30.34
N CYS A 4 17.62 4.53 -29.45
CA CYS A 4 17.06 3.95 -28.22
C CYS A 4 15.51 3.80 -28.24
N THR A 5 14.96 2.62 -27.87
CA THR A 5 13.50 2.40 -27.74
C THR A 5 13.07 2.58 -26.28
N LEU A 6 11.91 3.19 -26.12
CA LEU A 6 11.63 4.11 -25.03
C LEU A 6 10.78 3.56 -23.87
N LEU A 7 10.63 2.25 -23.77
CA LEU A 7 9.80 1.64 -22.72
C LEU A 7 10.54 1.40 -21.41
N PHE A 8 11.87 1.54 -21.41
CA PHE A 8 12.76 1.11 -20.32
C PHE A 8 13.42 2.26 -19.54
N VAL A 9 13.12 3.51 -19.91
CA VAL A 9 13.77 4.71 -19.35
C VAL A 9 13.50 4.88 -17.85
N PHE A 10 12.37 4.36 -17.33
CA PHE A 10 12.03 4.50 -15.91
C PHE A 10 12.72 3.49 -14.98
N PHE A 11 13.23 2.36 -15.49
CA PHE A 11 13.93 1.34 -14.68
C PHE A 11 15.42 1.18 -15.02
N LEU A 12 15.85 1.57 -16.22
CA LEU A 12 17.25 1.44 -16.66
C LEU A 12 18.01 2.77 -16.73
N GLY A 13 17.51 3.84 -16.08
CA GLY A 13 18.25 5.09 -15.90
C GLY A 13 19.61 4.91 -15.20
N VAL A 14 19.93 3.71 -14.76
CA VAL A 14 21.14 3.40 -14.02
C VAL A 14 21.97 2.27 -14.63
N CYS A 15 21.47 1.45 -15.56
CA CYS A 15 22.27 0.42 -16.23
C CYS A 15 23.22 1.03 -17.29
N TRP A 16 24.27 1.74 -16.84
CA TRP A 16 25.25 2.40 -17.72
C TRP A 16 26.71 2.19 -17.27
N ALA A 17 27.01 0.98 -16.85
CA ALA A 17 28.36 0.44 -16.90
C ALA A 17 28.33 -0.92 -17.62
N GLU A 18 28.95 -0.97 -18.79
CA GLU A 18 29.49 -2.18 -19.44
C GLU A 18 28.56 -3.14 -20.24
N ILE A 19 27.32 -2.76 -20.57
CA ILE A 19 26.56 -3.50 -21.60
C ILE A 19 26.71 -2.80 -22.95
N GLU A 20 27.52 -3.37 -23.85
CA GLU A 20 27.40 -3.12 -25.28
C GLU A 20 25.98 -3.54 -25.72
N ILE A 21 25.07 -2.58 -25.86
CA ILE A 21 23.70 -2.85 -26.29
C ILE A 21 23.75 -3.44 -27.71
N PRO A 22 23.26 -4.67 -27.93
CA PRO A 22 23.16 -5.24 -29.27
C PRO A 22 22.33 -4.32 -30.17
N ASN A 23 22.86 -3.99 -31.35
CA ASN A 23 22.26 -3.11 -32.36
C ASN A 23 20.74 -3.33 -32.50
N ILE A 24 19.94 -2.30 -32.20
CA ILE A 24 18.49 -2.28 -32.39
C ILE A 24 18.17 -1.59 -33.71
N PRO A 25 17.35 -2.19 -34.59
CA PRO A 25 16.90 -1.52 -35.80
C PRO A 25 15.89 -0.45 -35.41
N MET A 26 16.27 0.82 -35.56
CA MET A 26 15.41 1.96 -35.23
C MET A 26 15.03 2.80 -36.43
N SER A 27 15.41 2.35 -37.62
CA SER A 27 14.63 2.75 -38.78
C SER A 27 13.35 1.93 -38.78
N LEU A 28 12.20 2.57 -38.98
CA LEU A 28 11.00 1.83 -39.36
C LEU A 28 11.23 0.99 -40.62
N ASP A 29 12.21 1.41 -41.44
CA ASP A 29 12.63 0.70 -42.65
C ASP A 29 13.28 -0.66 -42.33
N ASP A 30 13.68 -0.90 -41.08
CA ASP A 30 14.22 -2.17 -40.62
C ASP A 30 13.12 -3.12 -40.06
N ILE A 31 11.88 -2.65 -39.96
CA ILE A 31 10.72 -3.44 -39.50
C ILE A 31 9.67 -3.45 -40.62
N PRO A 32 9.89 -4.24 -41.70
CA PRO A 32 9.06 -4.22 -42.90
C PRO A 32 7.58 -4.53 -42.61
N GLU A 33 7.30 -5.24 -41.52
CA GLU A 33 5.95 -5.54 -41.07
C GLU A 33 5.16 -4.30 -40.65
N ILE A 34 5.80 -3.28 -40.04
CA ILE A 34 5.11 -2.02 -39.68
C ILE A 34 4.71 -1.25 -40.94
N LYS A 35 5.61 -1.20 -41.93
CA LYS A 35 5.34 -0.58 -43.22
C LYS A 35 4.13 -1.24 -43.90
N ARG A 36 4.18 -2.55 -44.05
CA ARG A 36 3.10 -3.35 -44.65
C ARG A 36 1.76 -3.12 -43.94
N ARG A 37 1.75 -3.12 -42.60
CA ARG A 37 0.53 -2.90 -41.80
C ARG A 37 -0.04 -1.49 -41.96
N CYS A 38 0.80 -0.47 -41.92
CA CYS A 38 0.38 0.91 -42.13
C CYS A 38 -0.14 1.14 -43.56
N GLU A 39 0.42 0.49 -44.57
CA GLU A 39 -0.05 0.57 -45.96
C GLU A 39 -1.37 -0.20 -46.18
N GLU A 40 -1.58 -1.32 -45.48
CA GLU A 40 -2.80 -2.13 -45.59
C GLU A 40 -4.00 -1.56 -44.82
N LYS A 41 -3.77 -0.93 -43.67
CA LYS A 41 -4.83 -0.52 -42.73
C LYS A 41 -4.92 0.99 -42.52
N GLY A 42 -3.81 1.69 -42.71
CA GLY A 42 -3.74 3.14 -42.55
C GLY A 42 -4.16 3.88 -43.81
N LYS A 43 -4.02 5.21 -43.77
CA LYS A 43 -4.12 6.06 -44.96
C LYS A 43 -2.80 5.99 -45.73
N SER A 44 -2.83 6.44 -46.99
CA SER A 44 -1.66 6.43 -47.88
C SER A 44 -0.41 7.14 -47.31
N ASP A 45 -0.58 8.05 -46.35
CA ASP A 45 0.49 8.81 -45.70
C ASP A 45 0.82 8.34 -44.26
N THR A 46 0.10 7.35 -43.72
CA THR A 46 0.20 6.98 -42.30
C THR A 46 1.60 6.49 -41.93
N TYR A 47 2.25 5.68 -42.77
CA TYR A 47 3.62 5.19 -42.50
C TYR A 47 4.63 6.33 -42.35
N GLU A 48 4.56 7.33 -43.23
CA GLU A 48 5.45 8.50 -43.19
C GLU A 48 5.14 9.39 -41.98
N ARG A 49 3.86 9.54 -41.62
CA ARG A 49 3.49 10.24 -40.37
C ARG A 49 4.00 9.52 -39.12
N VAL A 50 4.02 8.18 -39.10
CA VAL A 50 4.61 7.42 -37.98
C VAL A 50 6.12 7.68 -37.89
N LYS A 51 6.85 7.68 -39.02
CA LYS A 51 8.28 8.02 -39.04
C LYS A 51 8.57 9.41 -38.50
N ILE A 52 7.80 10.41 -38.95
CA ILE A 52 7.91 11.79 -38.47
C ILE A 52 7.66 11.83 -36.97
N ALA A 53 6.57 11.22 -36.50
CA ALA A 53 6.22 11.20 -35.08
C ALA A 53 7.30 10.54 -34.21
N ILE A 54 7.97 9.49 -34.69
CA ILE A 54 9.08 8.86 -33.96
C ILE A 54 10.28 9.79 -33.84
N ASN A 55 10.64 10.50 -34.91
CA ASN A 55 11.74 11.46 -34.88
C ASN A 55 11.43 12.65 -33.96
N GLU A 56 10.19 13.13 -33.96
CA GLU A 56 9.74 14.18 -33.05
C GLU A 56 9.75 13.72 -31.59
N THR A 57 9.27 12.50 -31.32
CA THR A 57 9.34 11.90 -29.98
C THR A 57 10.77 11.81 -29.48
N ARG A 58 11.70 11.35 -30.33
CA ARG A 58 13.14 11.31 -30.00
C ARG A 58 13.66 12.69 -29.61
N THR A 59 13.44 13.68 -30.48
CA THR A 59 13.90 15.05 -30.27
C THR A 59 13.30 15.64 -28.99
N CYS A 60 12.02 15.37 -28.73
CA CYS A 60 11.31 15.78 -27.52
C CYS A 60 12.00 15.21 -26.26
N LEU A 61 12.34 13.92 -26.28
CA LEU A 61 12.91 13.24 -25.11
C LEU A 61 14.37 13.59 -24.86
N GLU A 62 15.16 13.76 -25.92
CA GLU A 62 16.54 14.27 -25.84
C GLU A 62 16.58 15.68 -25.23
N GLY A 63 15.55 16.50 -25.49
CA GLY A 63 15.38 17.80 -24.82
C GLY A 63 15.04 17.71 -23.33
N GLN A 64 14.46 16.58 -22.88
CA GLN A 64 14.02 16.41 -21.49
C GLN A 64 15.00 15.62 -20.61
N ILE A 65 15.71 14.66 -21.19
CA ILE A 65 16.67 13.77 -20.54
C ILE A 65 17.97 13.74 -21.35
N SER A 66 19.08 13.95 -20.65
CA SER A 66 20.42 13.64 -21.13
C SER A 66 20.98 12.50 -20.26
N PRO A 67 21.21 11.30 -20.84
CA PRO A 67 21.73 10.15 -20.08
C PRO A 67 23.09 10.42 -19.43
N SER A 68 23.99 11.13 -20.12
CA SER A 68 25.31 11.50 -19.58
C SER A 68 25.17 12.42 -18.37
N LYS A 69 24.28 13.41 -18.46
CA LYS A 69 24.01 14.35 -17.36
C LYS A 69 23.37 13.67 -16.15
N ILE A 70 22.43 12.75 -16.36
CA ILE A 70 21.85 11.96 -15.25
C ILE A 70 22.94 11.19 -14.52
N LYS A 71 23.82 10.52 -15.28
CA LYS A 71 24.92 9.75 -14.71
C LYS A 71 25.86 10.62 -13.88
N GLU A 72 26.26 11.77 -14.41
CA GLU A 72 27.10 12.74 -13.70
C GLU A 72 26.42 13.22 -12.40
N GLU A 73 25.14 13.61 -12.47
CA GLU A 73 24.36 14.06 -11.31
C GLU A 73 24.21 12.94 -10.26
N LEU A 74 23.99 11.70 -10.67
CA LEU A 74 23.88 10.55 -9.76
C LEU A 74 25.21 10.19 -9.10
N GLU A 75 26.34 10.20 -9.83
CA GLU A 75 27.65 9.92 -9.25
C GLU A 75 28.09 10.98 -8.24
N GLU A 76 27.69 12.24 -8.45
CA GLU A 76 27.88 13.32 -7.48
C GLU A 76 26.96 13.14 -6.26
N ALA A 77 25.67 12.92 -6.49
CA ALA A 77 24.68 12.74 -5.44
C ALA A 77 24.92 11.48 -4.60
N LYS A 78 25.55 10.44 -5.16
CA LYS A 78 25.96 9.23 -4.44
C LYS A 78 26.98 9.55 -3.34
N LYS A 79 27.83 10.56 -3.53
CA LYS A 79 28.85 10.99 -2.54
C LYS A 79 28.22 11.74 -1.38
N THR A 80 27.14 12.50 -1.63
CA THR A 80 26.45 13.32 -0.63
C THR A 80 25.23 12.62 -0.01
N GLY A 81 24.76 11.53 -0.62
CA GLY A 81 23.55 10.81 -0.20
C GLY A 81 22.24 11.44 -0.67
N SER A 82 22.27 12.34 -1.67
CA SER A 82 21.12 13.14 -2.14
C SER A 82 20.58 12.68 -3.51
N MET A 83 20.60 11.37 -3.77
CA MET A 83 20.18 10.80 -5.06
C MET A 83 18.66 10.94 -5.30
N ASP A 84 17.87 10.99 -4.22
CA ASP A 84 16.44 11.26 -4.23
C ASP A 84 16.12 12.62 -4.87
N GLU A 85 16.92 13.66 -4.62
CA GLU A 85 16.73 14.97 -5.28
C GLU A 85 16.92 14.89 -6.80
N VAL A 86 17.93 14.14 -7.24
CA VAL A 86 18.19 13.90 -8.67
C VAL A 86 17.03 13.13 -9.28
N PHE A 87 16.61 12.01 -8.69
CA PHE A 87 15.45 11.27 -9.19
C PHE A 87 14.18 12.11 -9.17
N GLY A 88 13.96 12.95 -8.17
CA GLY A 88 12.79 13.82 -8.05
C GLY A 88 12.69 14.80 -9.21
N LYS A 89 13.81 15.42 -9.57
CA LYS A 89 13.91 16.30 -10.73
C LYS A 89 13.47 15.61 -12.04
N TYR A 90 13.85 14.35 -12.26
CA TYR A 90 13.45 13.60 -13.46
C TYR A 90 12.03 13.02 -13.35
N CYS A 91 11.61 12.60 -12.17
CA CYS A 91 10.26 12.16 -11.88
C CYS A 91 9.22 13.27 -12.07
N ASN A 92 9.58 14.54 -11.84
CA ASN A 92 8.71 15.69 -12.08
C ASN A 92 8.42 15.95 -13.57
N LYS A 93 9.28 15.44 -14.47
CA LYS A 93 9.09 15.54 -15.93
C LYS A 93 8.26 14.39 -16.51
N ARG A 94 7.68 13.52 -15.68
CA ARG A 94 6.84 12.37 -16.09
C ARG A 94 5.79 12.75 -17.14
N GLN A 95 5.08 13.86 -16.91
CA GLN A 95 4.04 14.31 -17.84
C GLN A 95 4.61 14.76 -19.19
N ASP A 96 5.80 15.37 -19.19
CA ASP A 96 6.47 15.78 -20.43
C ASP A 96 6.90 14.57 -21.25
N TYR A 97 7.47 13.54 -20.60
CA TYR A 97 7.82 12.28 -21.28
C TYR A 97 6.59 11.60 -21.88
N LYS A 98 5.50 11.55 -21.12
CA LYS A 98 4.21 11.01 -21.56
C LYS A 98 3.69 11.76 -22.78
N ASN A 99 3.79 13.09 -22.78
CA ASN A 99 3.39 13.93 -23.91
C ASN A 99 4.27 13.66 -25.15
N CYS A 100 5.58 13.48 -24.99
CA CYS A 100 6.46 13.09 -26.09
C CYS A 100 6.00 11.76 -26.72
N ILE A 101 5.80 10.73 -25.89
CA ILE A 101 5.48 9.36 -26.35
C ILE A 101 4.10 9.27 -27.00
N PHE A 102 3.12 10.00 -26.46
CA PHE A 102 1.74 9.88 -26.92
C PHE A 102 1.51 10.33 -28.34
N LYS A 103 2.34 11.25 -28.84
CA LYS A 103 2.27 11.67 -30.24
C LYS A 103 2.50 10.48 -31.17
N THR A 104 3.55 9.71 -30.94
CA THR A 104 3.82 8.48 -31.70
C THR A 104 2.72 7.45 -31.51
N VAL A 105 2.34 7.15 -30.26
CA VAL A 105 1.32 6.13 -29.97
C VAL A 105 0.02 6.42 -30.71
N ASN A 106 -0.41 7.68 -30.76
CA ASN A 106 -1.67 8.05 -31.40
C ASN A 106 -1.61 7.94 -32.92
N VAL A 107 -0.49 8.29 -33.55
CA VAL A 107 -0.32 8.10 -35.00
C VAL A 107 -0.19 6.62 -35.34
N THR A 108 0.52 5.83 -34.53
CA THR A 108 0.69 4.38 -34.76
C THR A 108 -0.63 3.61 -34.67
N LYS A 109 -1.60 4.08 -33.88
CA LYS A 109 -2.95 3.46 -33.81
C LYS A 109 -3.67 3.42 -35.16
N GLU A 110 -3.35 4.32 -36.08
CA GLU A 110 -3.94 4.30 -37.42
C GLU A 110 -3.47 3.10 -38.27
N CYS A 111 -2.36 2.46 -37.90
CA CYS A 111 -1.86 1.25 -38.58
C CYS A 111 -2.42 -0.05 -37.99
N LEU A 112 -3.31 0.03 -36.99
CA LEU A 112 -3.66 -1.09 -36.12
C LEU A 112 -5.15 -1.38 -36.14
N GLU A 113 -5.48 -2.64 -35.88
CA GLU A 113 -6.85 -3.09 -35.70
C GLU A 113 -7.35 -2.79 -34.27
N GLU A 114 -8.67 -2.77 -34.08
CA GLU A 114 -9.30 -2.41 -32.80
C GLU A 114 -8.76 -3.24 -31.61
N VAL A 115 -8.50 -4.53 -31.83
CA VAL A 115 -7.92 -5.43 -30.83
C VAL A 115 -6.49 -5.01 -30.47
N GLU A 116 -5.69 -4.60 -31.45
CA GLU A 116 -4.30 -4.16 -31.27
C GLU A 116 -4.23 -2.78 -30.61
N ILE A 117 -5.15 -1.88 -30.96
CA ILE A 117 -5.32 -0.57 -30.30
C ILE A 117 -5.58 -0.77 -28.80
N ASN A 118 -6.46 -1.71 -28.45
CA ASN A 118 -6.75 -2.05 -27.05
C ASN A 118 -5.50 -2.59 -26.31
N HIS A 119 -4.66 -3.36 -27.00
CA HIS A 119 -3.40 -3.85 -26.43
C HIS A 119 -2.38 -2.73 -26.23
N ILE A 120 -2.23 -1.81 -27.19
CA ILE A 120 -1.35 -0.65 -27.03
C ILE A 120 -1.82 0.25 -25.89
N ASN A 121 -3.12 0.52 -25.78
CA ASN A 121 -3.65 1.30 -24.65
C ASN A 121 -3.38 0.62 -23.30
N SER A 122 -3.44 -0.71 -23.25
CA SER A 122 -3.10 -1.48 -22.06
C SER A 122 -1.60 -1.41 -21.75
N ALA A 123 -0.74 -1.50 -22.76
CA ALA A 123 0.71 -1.38 -22.61
C ALA A 123 1.13 0.01 -22.13
N VAL A 124 0.58 1.08 -22.72
CA VAL A 124 0.74 2.46 -22.25
C VAL A 124 0.39 2.56 -20.77
N LYS A 125 -0.77 2.04 -20.37
CA LYS A 125 -1.21 2.09 -18.98
C LYS A 125 -0.23 1.36 -18.06
N VAL A 126 0.29 0.21 -18.46
CA VAL A 126 1.32 -0.50 -17.70
C VAL A 126 2.59 0.34 -17.56
N ILE A 127 3.03 1.04 -18.61
CA ILE A 127 4.22 1.90 -18.57
C ILE A 127 4.02 3.09 -17.62
N GLU A 128 2.86 3.74 -17.67
CA GLU A 128 2.51 4.83 -16.75
C GLU A 128 2.61 4.37 -15.30
N GLU A 129 2.05 3.20 -15.04
CA GLU A 129 2.01 2.61 -13.71
C GLU A 129 3.41 2.17 -13.24
N ILE A 130 4.24 1.63 -14.13
CA ILE A 130 5.66 1.33 -13.86
C ILE A 130 6.42 2.63 -13.52
N ALA A 131 6.18 3.71 -14.25
CA ALA A 131 6.76 5.02 -13.98
C ALA A 131 6.31 5.58 -12.62
N ASP A 132 5.03 5.41 -12.28
CA ASP A 132 4.50 5.82 -10.97
C ASP A 132 5.06 4.99 -9.82
N PHE A 133 5.25 3.69 -10.04
CA PHE A 133 5.93 2.85 -9.07
C PHE A 133 7.37 3.31 -8.86
N ALA A 134 8.13 3.53 -9.93
CA ALA A 134 9.53 3.94 -9.86
C ALA A 134 9.69 5.30 -9.16
N CYS A 135 8.86 6.26 -9.57
CA CYS A 135 8.88 7.62 -9.06
C CYS A 135 7.95 7.84 -7.86
N TYR A 136 7.81 6.82 -7.02
CA TYR A 136 7.17 6.95 -5.72
C TYR A 136 7.99 7.89 -4.84
N ARG A 137 7.32 8.88 -4.22
CA ARG A 137 7.96 9.94 -3.42
C ARG A 137 9.17 10.52 -4.12
N ASP A 138 8.93 11.06 -5.31
CA ASP A 138 9.98 11.69 -6.11
C ASP A 138 11.21 10.79 -6.37
N GLY A 139 11.01 9.47 -6.41
CA GLY A 139 12.06 8.53 -6.79
C GLY A 139 12.81 7.88 -5.64
N ASP A 140 12.31 7.93 -4.39
CA ASP A 140 12.85 7.19 -3.24
C ASP A 140 13.20 5.72 -3.56
N ARG A 141 12.32 5.04 -4.32
CA ARG A 141 12.55 3.63 -4.70
C ARG A 141 13.72 3.47 -5.66
N LEU A 142 13.92 4.42 -6.57
CA LEU A 142 15.08 4.44 -7.46
C LEU A 142 16.35 4.76 -6.66
N ALA A 143 16.31 5.77 -5.78
CA ALA A 143 17.43 6.12 -4.91
C ALA A 143 17.89 4.92 -4.07
N MET A 144 16.96 4.24 -3.41
CA MET A 144 17.23 3.04 -2.61
C MET A 144 17.76 1.89 -3.49
N PHE A 145 17.18 1.67 -4.67
CA PHE A 145 17.66 0.63 -5.58
C PHE A 145 19.11 0.85 -6.01
N VAL A 146 19.49 2.10 -6.31
CA VAL A 146 20.86 2.46 -6.71
C VAL A 146 21.83 2.44 -5.53
N ALA A 147 21.43 2.98 -4.38
CA ALA A 147 22.25 3.00 -3.17
C ALA A 147 22.71 1.60 -2.77
N GLU A 148 21.83 0.61 -2.91
CA GLU A 148 22.08 -0.79 -2.55
C GLU A 148 22.73 -1.61 -3.68
N GLY A 149 23.28 -0.95 -4.70
CA GLY A 149 23.98 -1.60 -5.81
C GLY A 149 23.06 -2.46 -6.71
N GLY A 150 21.76 -2.14 -6.74
CA GLY A 150 20.77 -2.92 -7.47
C GLY A 150 20.99 -2.95 -8.97
N VAL A 151 21.68 -1.93 -9.47
CA VAL A 151 21.97 -1.71 -10.87
C VAL A 151 23.05 -2.65 -11.36
N GLU A 152 24.16 -2.70 -10.64
CA GLU A 152 25.29 -3.58 -10.89
C GLU A 152 24.86 -5.04 -10.69
N CYS A 153 24.08 -5.29 -9.64
CA CYS A 153 23.38 -6.55 -9.39
C CYS A 153 22.57 -6.99 -10.61
N VAL A 154 21.53 -6.26 -11.02
CA VAL A 154 20.68 -6.68 -12.15
C VAL A 154 21.48 -6.79 -13.46
N SER A 155 22.41 -5.87 -13.72
CA SER A 155 23.22 -5.88 -14.94
C SER A 155 24.09 -7.15 -15.02
N SER A 156 24.74 -7.55 -13.93
CA SER A 156 25.55 -8.77 -13.87
C SER A 156 24.73 -10.06 -14.02
N ARG A 157 23.41 -9.99 -13.82
CA ARG A 157 22.48 -11.14 -13.91
C ARG A 157 21.66 -11.17 -15.20
N THR A 158 21.97 -10.32 -16.17
CA THR A 158 21.17 -10.15 -17.40
C THR A 158 20.94 -11.46 -18.16
N GLU A 159 21.97 -12.31 -18.32
CA GLU A 159 21.85 -13.62 -18.98
C GLU A 159 20.84 -14.52 -18.24
N GLN A 160 20.96 -14.61 -16.92
CA GLN A 160 20.08 -15.43 -16.09
C GLN A 160 18.63 -14.91 -16.10
N ILE A 161 18.44 -13.60 -16.13
CA ILE A 161 17.12 -12.98 -16.28
C ILE A 161 16.52 -13.32 -17.65
N LYS A 162 17.31 -13.32 -18.73
CA LYS A 162 16.84 -13.80 -20.05
C LYS A 162 16.42 -15.26 -19.97
N ASP A 163 17.21 -16.12 -19.32
CA ASP A 163 16.88 -17.53 -19.15
C ASP A 163 15.56 -17.74 -18.40
N CYS A 164 15.30 -16.94 -17.35
CA CYS A 164 14.02 -16.94 -16.64
C CYS A 164 12.83 -16.63 -17.56
N VAL A 165 12.97 -15.66 -18.47
CA VAL A 165 11.91 -15.29 -19.42
C VAL A 165 11.75 -16.37 -20.50
N ASN A 166 12.86 -16.85 -21.06
CA ASN A 166 12.90 -17.80 -22.16
C ASN A 166 12.36 -19.17 -21.73
N GLY A 167 12.77 -19.64 -20.55
CA GLY A 167 12.31 -20.90 -19.97
C GLY A 167 10.81 -20.91 -19.67
N THR A 168 10.22 -19.74 -19.40
CA THR A 168 8.81 -19.62 -19.02
C THR A 168 7.87 -19.47 -20.23
N PHE A 169 8.25 -18.69 -21.24
CA PHE A 169 7.38 -18.45 -22.39
C PHE A 169 7.63 -19.35 -23.60
N LYS A 170 8.68 -20.19 -23.61
CA LYS A 170 9.11 -20.98 -24.80
C LYS A 170 9.14 -20.12 -26.08
N ILE A 171 9.54 -18.86 -25.93
CA ILE A 171 9.73 -17.97 -27.07
C ILE A 171 11.08 -18.35 -27.67
N ASP A 172 11.13 -18.58 -28.99
CA ASP A 172 12.40 -18.72 -29.69
C ASP A 172 13.12 -17.37 -29.65
N THR A 173 14.20 -17.33 -28.89
CA THR A 173 14.86 -16.11 -28.43
C THR A 173 16.17 -15.86 -29.12
N SER A 174 16.43 -16.59 -30.20
CA SER A 174 17.54 -16.36 -31.12
C SER A 174 17.58 -14.91 -31.67
N ASN A 175 16.46 -14.19 -31.63
CA ASN A 175 16.35 -12.76 -31.94
C ASN A 175 15.88 -11.88 -30.76
N LEU A 176 15.90 -12.39 -29.51
CA LEU A 176 15.49 -11.63 -28.33
C LEU A 176 16.61 -10.70 -27.86
N SER A 177 16.87 -9.65 -28.62
CA SER A 177 17.53 -8.47 -28.07
C SER A 177 16.49 -7.66 -27.26
N LEU A 178 16.90 -6.81 -26.32
CA LEU A 178 16.00 -5.89 -25.58
C LEU A 178 15.13 -5.00 -26.52
N THR A 179 15.44 -5.04 -27.81
CA THR A 179 14.69 -4.61 -29.01
C THR A 179 13.31 -5.22 -29.23
N SER A 180 13.02 -6.37 -28.61
CA SER A 180 11.95 -7.27 -29.03
C SER A 180 10.79 -7.33 -28.03
N LEU A 181 10.83 -6.51 -26.98
CA LEU A 181 9.65 -6.20 -26.18
C LEU A 181 8.49 -5.56 -26.98
N PRO A 182 8.73 -4.77 -28.05
CA PRO A 182 7.71 -4.38 -29.01
C PRO A 182 7.29 -5.53 -29.97
N THR A 183 8.07 -6.61 -30.07
CA THR A 183 7.75 -7.80 -30.90
C THR A 183 7.25 -8.97 -30.08
N LEU A 184 6.93 -8.78 -28.79
CA LEU A 184 6.02 -9.69 -28.11
C LEU A 184 4.76 -9.74 -28.99
N PRO A 185 4.31 -10.94 -29.44
CA PRO A 185 3.13 -11.04 -30.27
C PRO A 185 2.04 -10.23 -29.57
N PHE A 186 1.45 -9.27 -30.31
CA PHE A 186 0.42 -8.30 -29.91
C PHE A 186 -0.89 -8.99 -29.48
N SER A 187 -0.78 -10.02 -28.65
CA SER A 187 -1.78 -10.79 -27.97
C SER A 187 -1.55 -10.54 -26.48
N LEU A 188 -1.77 -9.30 -26.05
CA LEU A 188 -1.88 -8.95 -24.63
C LEU A 188 -3.32 -9.15 -24.13
N LYS A 189 -4.01 -10.19 -24.62
CA LYS A 189 -4.96 -10.89 -23.73
C LYS A 189 -4.11 -11.60 -22.69
N ILE A 190 -3.89 -10.91 -21.59
CA ILE A 190 -3.32 -11.48 -20.38
C ILE A 190 -4.41 -12.36 -19.78
N ASP A 191 -4.38 -13.62 -20.22
CA ASP A 191 -5.21 -14.69 -19.69
C ASP A 191 -4.57 -15.27 -18.43
N LYS A 192 -5.25 -16.25 -17.84
CA LYS A 192 -4.78 -16.90 -16.61
C LYS A 192 -3.42 -17.56 -16.77
N ASP A 193 -3.20 -18.21 -17.89
CA ASP A 193 -1.93 -18.88 -18.19
C ASP A 193 -0.76 -17.89 -18.25
N LYS A 194 -0.94 -16.74 -18.92
CA LYS A 194 0.08 -15.68 -18.96
C LYS A 194 0.32 -15.03 -17.59
N CYS A 195 -0.70 -14.93 -16.75
CA CYS A 195 -0.55 -14.44 -15.37
C CYS A 195 0.21 -15.40 -14.46
N ASP A 196 -0.01 -16.71 -14.63
CA ASP A 196 0.71 -17.73 -13.90
C ASP A 196 2.18 -17.73 -14.36
N LYS A 197 2.44 -17.65 -15.67
CA LYS A 197 3.80 -17.46 -16.24
C LYS A 197 4.52 -16.19 -15.76
N LEU A 198 3.82 -15.07 -15.61
CA LEU A 198 4.42 -13.86 -15.01
C LEU A 198 4.87 -14.11 -13.56
N SER A 199 4.21 -15.01 -12.83
CA SER A 199 4.59 -15.40 -11.47
C SER A 199 5.85 -16.26 -11.48
N ASP A 200 5.98 -17.14 -12.46
CA ASP A 200 7.15 -18.00 -12.61
C ASP A 200 8.40 -17.18 -12.95
N ILE A 201 8.27 -16.18 -13.85
CA ILE A 201 9.35 -15.23 -14.16
C ILE A 201 9.70 -14.41 -12.93
N GLN A 202 8.71 -13.84 -12.24
CA GLN A 202 8.93 -13.10 -11.01
C GLN A 202 9.74 -13.94 -10.02
N GLN A 203 9.30 -15.17 -9.74
CA GLN A 203 9.97 -16.03 -8.77
C GLN A 203 11.39 -16.38 -9.22
N CYS A 204 11.59 -16.68 -10.50
CA CYS A 204 12.91 -17.00 -11.06
C CYS A 204 13.87 -15.80 -10.92
N VAL A 205 13.45 -14.62 -11.37
CA VAL A 205 14.27 -13.40 -11.31
C VAL A 205 14.55 -12.98 -9.87
N VAL A 206 13.53 -12.97 -9.01
CA VAL A 206 13.71 -12.57 -7.61
C VAL A 206 14.61 -13.55 -6.87
N ASN A 207 14.43 -14.85 -7.05
CA ASN A 207 15.31 -15.86 -6.43
C ASN A 207 16.77 -15.69 -6.86
N ASP A 208 16.99 -15.41 -8.15
CA ASP A 208 18.33 -15.20 -8.69
C ASP A 208 18.99 -13.98 -8.05
N LEU A 209 18.27 -12.85 -7.99
CA LEU A 209 18.78 -11.62 -7.39
C LEU A 209 18.99 -11.77 -5.88
N GLU A 210 18.09 -12.43 -5.15
CA GLU A 210 18.24 -12.70 -3.71
C GLU A 210 19.45 -13.59 -3.41
N SER A 211 19.75 -14.56 -4.29
CA SER A 211 20.82 -15.53 -4.05
C SER A 211 22.20 -15.02 -4.48
N ASN A 212 22.26 -14.14 -5.48
CA ASN A 212 23.51 -13.77 -6.14
C ASN A 212 23.89 -12.30 -5.97
N CYS A 213 23.00 -11.46 -5.45
CA CYS A 213 23.32 -10.07 -5.13
C CYS A 213 23.71 -9.90 -3.66
N LYS A 214 24.59 -8.92 -3.40
CA LYS A 214 25.12 -8.65 -2.07
C LYS A 214 24.04 -8.19 -1.10
N ASP A 215 23.10 -7.37 -1.58
CA ASP A 215 21.96 -6.88 -0.82
C ASP A 215 20.66 -7.44 -1.40
N THR A 216 19.68 -7.69 -0.53
CA THR A 216 18.36 -8.21 -0.93
C THR A 216 17.38 -7.09 -1.32
N THR A 217 17.70 -5.83 -1.03
CA THR A 217 16.88 -4.66 -1.32
C THR A 217 16.58 -4.51 -2.82
N PRO A 218 17.56 -4.66 -3.74
CA PRO A 218 17.28 -4.70 -5.18
C PRO A 218 16.27 -5.77 -5.58
N ALA A 219 16.42 -6.99 -5.05
CA ALA A 219 15.50 -8.09 -5.32
C ALA A 219 14.09 -7.81 -4.77
N ASN A 220 13.99 -7.22 -3.57
CA ASN A 220 12.72 -6.78 -2.98
C ASN A 220 12.01 -5.70 -3.82
N ILE A 221 12.75 -4.76 -4.40
CA ILE A 221 12.20 -3.71 -5.27
C ILE A 221 11.70 -4.30 -6.59
N VAL A 222 12.47 -5.20 -7.19
CA VAL A 222 12.09 -5.94 -8.41
C VAL A 222 10.85 -6.80 -8.15
N ASP A 223 10.80 -7.52 -7.02
CA ASP A 223 9.63 -8.29 -6.58
C ASP A 223 8.39 -7.39 -6.42
N ALA A 224 8.55 -6.23 -5.79
CA ALA A 224 7.49 -5.26 -5.63
C ALA A 224 6.99 -4.70 -6.97
N LEU A 225 7.89 -4.46 -7.93
CA LEU A 225 7.54 -4.07 -9.30
C LEU A 225 6.71 -5.16 -10.00
N PHE A 226 7.17 -6.41 -9.97
CA PHE A 226 6.43 -7.53 -10.58
C PHE A 226 5.04 -7.68 -9.97
N LYS A 227 4.94 -7.59 -8.63
CA LYS A 227 3.65 -7.61 -7.93
C LYS A 227 2.76 -6.44 -8.34
N TYR A 228 3.33 -5.25 -8.54
CA TYR A 228 2.60 -4.06 -8.98
C TYR A 228 2.04 -4.24 -10.40
N VAL A 229 2.90 -4.65 -11.35
CA VAL A 229 2.51 -4.94 -12.74
C VAL A 229 1.46 -6.05 -12.79
N LYS A 230 1.70 -7.18 -12.11
CA LYS A 230 0.76 -8.31 -12.04
C LYS A 230 -0.58 -7.89 -11.46
N LYS A 231 -0.60 -7.07 -10.41
CA LYS A 231 -1.85 -6.54 -9.83
C LYS A 231 -2.65 -5.78 -10.90
N LEU A 232 -2.00 -5.04 -11.79
CA LEU A 232 -2.68 -4.24 -12.81
C LEU A 232 -3.14 -5.06 -14.00
N THR A 233 -2.30 -5.98 -14.45
CA THR A 233 -2.51 -6.74 -15.69
C THR A 233 -3.34 -8.00 -15.49
N CYS A 234 -3.26 -8.64 -14.32
CA CYS A 234 -3.97 -9.88 -13.98
C CYS A 234 -5.28 -9.67 -13.22
N LYS A 235 -5.71 -8.41 -13.06
CA LYS A 235 -6.81 -7.97 -12.19
C LYS A 235 -8.19 -8.56 -12.55
N ASN A 236 -8.35 -9.14 -13.73
CA ASN A 236 -9.60 -9.81 -14.15
C ASN A 236 -9.73 -11.27 -13.71
N ILE A 237 -8.74 -11.82 -12.98
CA ILE A 237 -8.75 -13.21 -12.54
C ILE A 237 -9.02 -13.26 -11.05
N LYS A 238 -10.33 -13.22 -10.74
CA LYS A 238 -10.94 -13.21 -9.40
C LYS A 238 -10.54 -12.01 -8.53
N LYS A 239 -11.36 -10.95 -8.62
CA LYS A 239 -11.64 -10.11 -7.44
C LYS A 239 -12.05 -11.02 -6.29
N ARG A 240 -11.15 -11.28 -5.34
CA ARG A 240 -11.60 -11.67 -4.00
C ARG A 240 -12.28 -10.42 -3.44
N ASN A 241 -13.61 -10.41 -3.51
CA ASN A 241 -14.40 -9.45 -2.75
C ASN A 241 -13.91 -9.51 -1.31
N VAL A 242 -13.24 -8.44 -0.86
CA VAL A 242 -12.99 -8.24 0.57
C VAL A 242 -14.37 -8.21 1.19
N ASN A 243 -14.75 -9.30 1.85
CA ASN A 243 -16.04 -9.39 2.50
C ASN A 243 -15.98 -8.42 3.69
N PHE A 244 -16.47 -7.20 3.49
CA PHE A 244 -16.54 -6.17 4.53
C PHE A 244 -17.30 -6.67 5.76
N GLY A 245 -18.22 -7.63 5.59
CA GLY A 245 -18.88 -8.32 6.70
C GLY A 245 -17.95 -9.21 7.55
N ARG A 246 -16.76 -9.57 7.05
CA ARG A 246 -15.72 -10.28 7.80
C ARG A 246 -14.81 -9.30 8.56
N ILE A 247 -14.41 -8.20 7.92
CA ILE A 247 -13.65 -7.13 8.59
C ILE A 247 -14.47 -6.50 9.73
N LYS A 248 -15.76 -6.26 9.49
CA LYS A 248 -16.74 -5.84 10.50
C LYS A 248 -16.80 -6.82 11.66
N ARG A 249 -17.00 -8.12 11.38
CA ARG A 249 -17.01 -9.17 12.41
C ARG A 249 -15.74 -9.23 13.24
N ASP A 250 -14.57 -9.04 12.64
CA ASP A 250 -13.30 -9.07 13.37
C ASP A 250 -13.10 -7.82 14.23
N MET A 251 -13.57 -6.64 13.79
CA MET A 251 -13.58 -5.43 14.63
C MET A 251 -14.59 -5.55 15.77
N ASP A 252 -15.77 -6.09 15.48
CA ASP A 252 -16.76 -6.43 16.50
C ASP A 252 -16.16 -7.45 17.49
N LEU A 253 -15.37 -8.43 17.02
CA LEU A 253 -14.65 -9.37 17.87
C LEU A 253 -13.61 -8.68 18.75
N LEU A 254 -12.81 -7.75 18.20
CA LEU A 254 -11.82 -6.97 18.95
C LEU A 254 -12.47 -6.08 20.02
N LEU A 255 -13.59 -5.42 19.70
CA LEU A 255 -14.38 -4.65 20.66
C LEU A 255 -15.02 -5.55 21.72
N ASN A 256 -15.41 -6.78 21.36
CA ASN A 256 -15.86 -7.82 22.29
C ASN A 256 -14.72 -8.47 23.09
N THR A 257 -13.46 -8.29 22.68
CA THR A 257 -12.27 -8.82 23.38
C THR A 257 -11.82 -7.90 24.51
N ILE A 258 -12.19 -6.61 24.45
CA ILE A 258 -12.24 -5.78 25.66
C ILE A 258 -13.18 -6.52 26.58
N ASN A 259 -12.68 -7.05 27.69
CA ASN A 259 -13.43 -7.92 28.59
C ASN A 259 -14.45 -7.09 29.38
N VAL A 260 -15.46 -6.53 28.69
CA VAL A 260 -16.55 -5.72 29.22
C VAL A 260 -17.23 -6.47 30.37
N THR A 261 -17.27 -7.80 30.29
CA THR A 261 -17.77 -8.67 31.35
C THR A 261 -16.94 -8.60 32.63
N GLN A 262 -15.60 -8.54 32.52
CA GLN A 262 -14.72 -8.42 33.67
C GLN A 262 -14.71 -6.99 34.23
N PHE A 263 -14.75 -5.99 33.36
CA PHE A 263 -14.92 -4.60 33.78
C PHE A 263 -16.26 -4.41 34.52
N ASP A 264 -17.36 -4.90 33.97
CA ASP A 264 -18.70 -4.89 34.58
C ASP A 264 -18.70 -5.56 35.96
N ARG A 265 -18.12 -6.76 36.08
CA ARG A 265 -17.96 -7.43 37.39
C ARG A 265 -17.20 -6.56 38.38
N THR A 266 -16.10 -5.97 37.96
CA THR A 266 -15.25 -5.17 38.86
C THR A 266 -15.97 -3.91 39.33
N ILE A 267 -16.67 -3.20 38.44
CA ILE A 267 -17.49 -2.04 38.82
C ILE A 267 -18.64 -2.46 39.75
N LYS A 268 -19.28 -3.60 39.48
CA LYS A 268 -20.31 -4.15 40.38
C LYS A 268 -19.77 -4.44 41.77
N ASP A 269 -18.60 -5.08 41.87
CA ASP A 269 -17.98 -5.41 43.15
C ASP A 269 -17.64 -4.12 43.93
N LEU A 270 -17.11 -3.10 43.24
CA LEU A 270 -16.87 -1.78 43.84
C LEU A 270 -18.16 -1.06 44.28
N CYS A 271 -19.24 -1.20 43.52
CA CYS A 271 -20.54 -0.63 43.87
C CYS A 271 -21.23 -1.42 45.00
N LEU A 272 -21.02 -2.74 45.10
CA LEU A 272 -21.61 -3.59 46.16
C LEU A 272 -21.07 -3.23 47.55
N ASP A 273 -19.77 -2.97 47.64
CA ASP A 273 -19.08 -2.68 48.90
C ASP A 273 -19.60 -1.39 49.57
N LYS A 274 -20.18 -0.45 48.81
CA LYS A 274 -20.58 0.88 49.32
C LYS A 274 -21.97 1.40 48.94
N GLY A 275 -22.61 0.87 47.89
CA GLY A 275 -23.88 1.37 47.34
C GLY A 275 -25.13 0.53 47.67
N GLY A 276 -24.94 -0.67 48.25
CA GLY A 276 -26.03 -1.59 48.56
C GLY A 276 -26.57 -2.38 47.36
N LYS A 277 -27.34 -3.45 47.63
CA LYS A 277 -27.78 -4.44 46.62
C LYS A 277 -28.63 -3.85 45.48
N ASN A 278 -29.44 -2.83 45.75
CA ASN A 278 -30.35 -2.24 44.76
C ASN A 278 -29.62 -1.57 43.59
N VAL A 279 -28.47 -0.92 43.85
CA VAL A 279 -27.66 -0.26 42.82
C VAL A 279 -27.09 -1.28 41.82
N THR A 280 -26.76 -2.48 42.29
CA THR A 280 -26.12 -3.51 41.44
C THR A 280 -27.06 -4.26 40.52
N VAL A 281 -28.33 -4.41 40.93
CA VAL A 281 -29.40 -4.94 40.08
C VAL A 281 -29.67 -3.95 38.94
N ASN A 282 -29.77 -2.65 39.25
CA ASN A 282 -29.92 -1.60 38.25
C ASN A 282 -28.75 -1.55 37.29
N LEU A 283 -27.51 -1.63 37.79
CA LEU A 283 -26.32 -1.58 36.96
C LEU A 283 -26.28 -2.72 35.93
N SER A 284 -26.67 -3.94 36.31
CA SER A 284 -26.77 -5.07 35.37
C SER A 284 -27.77 -4.81 34.25
N ASN A 285 -28.94 -4.29 34.59
CA ASN A 285 -29.98 -3.95 33.62
C ASN A 285 -29.53 -2.82 32.69
N ILE A 286 -28.84 -1.82 33.24
CA ILE A 286 -28.32 -0.69 32.47
C ILE A 286 -27.20 -1.14 31.54
N VAL A 287 -26.28 -2.00 31.97
CA VAL A 287 -25.24 -2.56 31.07
C VAL A 287 -25.87 -3.32 29.91
N ASN A 288 -26.92 -4.10 30.16
CA ASN A 288 -27.65 -4.80 29.10
C ASN A 288 -28.40 -3.81 28.19
N SER A 289 -28.94 -2.73 28.75
CA SER A 289 -29.57 -1.64 27.99
C SER A 289 -28.56 -0.91 27.09
N VAL A 290 -27.40 -0.54 27.62
CA VAL A 290 -26.28 0.08 26.88
C VAL A 290 -25.82 -0.85 25.76
N LYS A 291 -25.59 -2.14 26.06
CA LYS A 291 -25.23 -3.14 25.03
C LYS A 291 -26.29 -3.21 23.92
N SER A 292 -27.56 -3.29 24.30
CA SER A 292 -28.67 -3.35 23.34
C SER A 292 -28.76 -2.07 22.49
N CYS A 293 -28.53 -0.91 23.11
CA CYS A 293 -28.49 0.40 22.46
C CYS A 293 -27.33 0.49 21.45
N LEU A 294 -26.12 0.04 21.81
CA LEU A 294 -24.95 0.06 20.93
C LEU A 294 -25.01 -0.97 19.78
N ILE A 295 -25.75 -2.07 19.96
CA ILE A 295 -25.90 -3.12 18.94
C ILE A 295 -27.12 -2.84 18.04
N ALA A 296 -28.01 -1.92 18.42
CA ALA A 296 -29.16 -1.52 17.63
C ALA A 296 -28.73 -1.12 16.21
N ARG A 297 -29.55 -1.49 15.21
CA ARG A 297 -29.21 -1.31 13.79
C ARG A 297 -29.00 0.17 13.42
N SER A 298 -29.66 1.08 14.13
CA SER A 298 -29.51 2.54 14.01
C SER A 298 -28.19 3.08 14.58
N ASN A 299 -27.43 2.28 15.33
CA ASN A 299 -26.21 2.68 16.02
C ASN A 299 -25.01 1.83 15.56
N GLN A 300 -24.98 1.45 14.28
CA GLN A 300 -23.88 0.66 13.74
C GLN A 300 -22.77 1.57 13.20
N LEU A 301 -21.55 1.36 13.69
CA LEU A 301 -20.35 2.07 13.25
C LEU A 301 -20.19 1.95 11.72
N PHE A 302 -19.97 3.09 11.05
CA PHE A 302 -19.89 3.25 9.59
C PHE A 302 -21.18 2.99 8.80
N VAL A 303 -22.30 2.66 9.46
CA VAL A 303 -23.63 2.60 8.85
C VAL A 303 -24.36 3.91 9.09
N THR A 304 -24.37 4.34 10.34
CA THR A 304 -24.95 5.59 10.80
C THR A 304 -24.01 6.76 10.45
N PRO A 305 -24.52 7.93 10.03
CA PRO A 305 -23.75 9.17 9.92
C PRO A 305 -22.92 9.42 11.19
N LYS A 306 -21.76 10.06 11.04
CA LYS A 306 -20.81 10.28 12.15
C LYS A 306 -21.48 10.94 13.34
N ASP A 307 -22.10 12.10 13.13
CA ASP A 307 -22.61 12.93 14.22
C ASP A 307 -23.77 12.22 14.95
N GLU A 308 -24.65 11.57 14.20
CA GLU A 308 -25.74 10.73 14.74
C GLU A 308 -25.19 9.52 15.54
N TYR A 309 -24.14 8.85 15.06
CA TYR A 309 -23.51 7.76 15.80
C TYR A 309 -22.88 8.23 17.12
N ILE A 310 -22.15 9.35 17.09
CA ILE A 310 -21.50 9.93 18.27
C ILE A 310 -22.55 10.39 19.28
N GLU A 311 -23.62 11.02 18.83
CA GLU A 311 -24.75 11.40 19.69
C GLU A 311 -25.44 10.18 20.29
N SER A 312 -25.72 9.15 19.49
CA SER A 312 -26.26 7.88 20.00
C SER A 312 -25.33 7.23 21.02
N LEU A 313 -24.01 7.22 20.79
CA LEU A 313 -23.04 6.68 21.74
C LEU A 313 -23.10 7.43 23.09
N LYS A 314 -23.23 8.77 23.06
CA LYS A 314 -23.42 9.59 24.27
C LYS A 314 -24.72 9.23 24.97
N ASN A 315 -25.84 9.23 24.25
CA ASN A 315 -27.16 8.94 24.82
C ASN A 315 -27.24 7.52 25.40
N CYS A 316 -26.68 6.51 24.70
CA CYS A 316 -26.63 5.13 25.18
C CYS A 316 -25.82 4.99 26.47
N THR A 317 -24.83 5.84 26.69
CA THR A 317 -23.87 5.70 27.81
C THR A 317 -24.17 6.64 28.98
N GLN A 318 -24.91 7.72 28.74
CA GLN A 318 -25.29 8.69 29.78
C GLN A 318 -26.02 8.03 30.96
N ILE A 319 -26.99 7.15 30.71
CA ILE A 319 -27.75 6.46 31.76
C ILE A 319 -26.81 5.62 32.66
N TYR A 320 -25.76 5.04 32.07
CA TYR A 320 -24.77 4.27 32.82
C TYR A 320 -23.83 5.16 33.62
N GLN A 321 -23.46 6.33 33.09
CA GLN A 321 -22.69 7.33 33.84
C GLN A 321 -23.47 7.81 35.07
N GLU A 322 -24.73 8.20 34.88
CA GLU A 322 -25.61 8.68 35.95
C GLU A 322 -25.83 7.62 37.04
N GLU A 323 -25.94 6.33 36.68
CA GLU A 323 -26.08 5.27 37.68
C GLU A 323 -24.76 4.99 38.40
N ILE A 324 -23.62 5.00 37.72
CA ILE A 324 -22.33 4.84 38.40
C ILE A 324 -22.03 6.02 39.31
N GLU A 325 -22.44 7.25 38.97
CA GLU A 325 -22.27 8.40 39.85
C GLU A 325 -23.02 8.24 41.18
N LYS A 326 -24.06 7.39 41.23
CA LYS A 326 -24.74 6.98 42.48
C LYS A 326 -23.93 5.96 43.28
N CYS A 327 -23.02 5.22 42.64
CA CYS A 327 -22.05 4.42 43.38
C CYS A 327 -21.09 5.35 44.11
N SER A 328 -20.94 5.16 45.43
CA SER A 328 -19.95 5.87 46.25
C SER A 328 -18.53 5.35 45.97
N LEU A 329 -18.07 5.50 44.72
CA LEU A 329 -16.73 5.15 44.29
C LEU A 329 -15.70 5.98 45.05
N ARG A 330 -14.52 5.40 45.29
CA ARG A 330 -13.41 6.12 45.92
C ARG A 330 -12.94 7.27 45.00
N ASP A 331 -12.44 8.36 45.58
CA ASP A 331 -12.03 9.54 44.83
C ASP A 331 -10.95 9.24 43.77
N ASP A 332 -10.08 8.26 44.05
CA ASP A 332 -9.02 7.82 43.14
C ASP A 332 -9.56 7.13 41.87
N ILE A 333 -10.83 6.72 41.83
CA ILE A 333 -11.44 6.00 40.69
C ILE A 333 -12.72 6.66 40.15
N LYS A 334 -13.21 7.75 40.76
CA LYS A 334 -14.40 8.49 40.29
C LYS A 334 -14.30 8.97 38.83
N PHE A 335 -13.08 9.16 38.31
CA PHE A 335 -12.84 9.58 36.94
C PHE A 335 -13.13 8.49 35.90
N LEU A 336 -13.10 7.22 36.31
CA LEU A 336 -13.05 6.05 35.41
C LEU A 336 -14.24 5.95 34.43
N PRO A 337 -15.51 6.19 34.84
CA PRO A 337 -16.63 6.12 33.90
C PRO A 337 -16.51 7.15 32.78
N LYS A 338 -16.32 8.43 33.15
CA LYS A 338 -16.15 9.53 32.18
C LYS A 338 -14.94 9.30 31.26
N PHE A 339 -13.86 8.77 31.81
CA PHE A 339 -12.66 8.43 31.07
C PHE A 339 -12.91 7.38 29.97
N ILE A 340 -13.58 6.28 30.30
CA ILE A 340 -13.86 5.19 29.35
C ILE A 340 -14.76 5.67 28.22
N PHE A 341 -15.79 6.46 28.54
CA PHE A 341 -16.69 6.98 27.51
C PHE A 341 -16.04 8.04 26.63
N SER A 342 -15.21 8.90 27.21
CA SER A 342 -14.39 9.85 26.45
C SER A 342 -13.44 9.11 25.50
N LEU A 343 -12.83 8.00 25.94
CA LEU A 343 -11.97 7.17 25.10
C LEU A 343 -12.76 6.55 23.94
N ALA A 344 -13.92 5.97 24.23
CA ALA A 344 -14.79 5.36 23.22
C ALA A 344 -15.25 6.38 22.17
N GLU A 345 -15.67 7.57 22.60
CA GLU A 345 -16.06 8.68 21.72
C GLU A 345 -14.90 9.10 20.83
N SER A 346 -13.73 9.33 21.42
CA SER A 346 -12.51 9.73 20.71
C SER A 346 -12.07 8.71 19.66
N LEU A 347 -12.10 7.42 20.00
CA LEU A 347 -11.77 6.34 19.06
C LEU A 347 -12.83 6.20 17.95
N ALA A 348 -14.11 6.42 18.26
CA ALA A 348 -15.17 6.45 17.26
C ALA A 348 -14.98 7.62 16.28
N GLU A 349 -14.69 8.83 16.78
CA GLU A 349 -14.39 10.00 15.94
C GLU A 349 -13.21 9.72 15.01
N PHE A 350 -12.11 9.18 15.56
CA PHE A 350 -10.94 8.76 14.79
C PHE A 350 -11.33 7.76 13.69
N ALA A 351 -12.11 6.74 14.04
CA ALA A 351 -12.55 5.72 13.10
C ALA A 351 -13.36 6.36 11.95
N TYR A 352 -14.31 7.25 12.22
CA TYR A 352 -15.07 7.94 11.18
C TYR A 352 -14.22 8.86 10.29
N ASN A 353 -13.28 9.59 10.88
CA ASN A 353 -12.47 10.56 10.16
C ASN A 353 -11.40 9.90 9.29
N HIS A 354 -10.81 8.78 9.75
CA HIS A 354 -9.62 8.20 9.12
C HIS A 354 -9.80 6.77 8.60
N LEU A 355 -10.77 6.04 9.13
CA LEU A 355 -11.01 4.63 8.80
C LEU A 355 -12.35 4.41 8.11
N ASN A 356 -13.00 5.44 7.54
CA ASN A 356 -14.29 5.28 6.87
C ASN A 356 -14.19 4.25 5.74
N LEU A 357 -14.52 3.03 6.11
CA LEU A 357 -14.31 1.79 5.35
C LEU A 357 -15.03 1.83 4.00
N ARG A 358 -16.09 2.62 3.87
CA ARG A 358 -16.83 2.83 2.61
C ARG A 358 -16.05 3.63 1.58
N LYS A 359 -15.14 4.52 2.02
CA LYS A 359 -14.29 5.35 1.15
C LYS A 359 -12.94 4.69 0.85
N ILE A 360 -12.58 3.67 1.63
CA ILE A 360 -11.32 2.94 1.46
C ILE A 360 -11.47 2.01 0.24
N LYS A 361 -10.74 2.32 -0.84
CA LYS A 361 -10.72 1.48 -2.05
C LYS A 361 -10.33 0.05 -1.65
N PRO A 362 -10.99 -1.00 -2.20
CA PRO A 362 -10.67 -2.40 -1.91
C PRO A 362 -9.20 -2.78 -2.13
N ASP A 363 -8.52 -2.01 -2.98
CA ASP A 363 -7.11 -2.18 -3.34
C ASP A 363 -6.14 -1.28 -2.53
N SER A 364 -6.64 -0.54 -1.54
CA SER A 364 -5.84 0.37 -0.72
C SER A 364 -4.85 -0.41 0.15
N GLU A 365 -3.64 0.12 0.29
CA GLU A 365 -2.57 -0.58 1.01
C GLU A 365 -2.88 -0.68 2.53
N ILE A 366 -3.80 0.15 3.06
CA ILE A 366 -4.38 0.02 4.41
C ILE A 366 -5.06 -1.35 4.58
N ILE A 367 -5.78 -1.86 3.57
CA ILE A 367 -6.42 -3.18 3.67
C ILE A 367 -5.37 -4.29 3.73
N ASN A 368 -4.28 -4.17 2.97
CA ASN A 368 -3.18 -5.14 3.02
C ASN A 368 -2.45 -5.11 4.37
N CYS A 369 -2.20 -3.91 4.90
CA CYS A 369 -1.68 -3.72 6.25
C CYS A 369 -2.60 -4.40 7.29
N LEU A 370 -3.91 -4.11 7.27
CA LEU A 370 -4.89 -4.73 8.16
C LEU A 370 -4.90 -6.26 8.05
N GLN A 371 -4.75 -6.81 6.85
CA GLN A 371 -4.64 -8.27 6.66
C GLN A 371 -3.36 -8.85 7.28
N ARG A 372 -2.21 -8.16 7.16
CA ARG A 372 -0.96 -8.58 7.81
C ARG A 372 -1.08 -8.53 9.33
N LEU A 373 -1.65 -7.45 9.87
CA LEU A 373 -1.92 -7.29 11.31
C LEU A 373 -2.84 -8.39 11.84
N LYS A 374 -3.87 -8.79 11.07
CA LYS A 374 -4.82 -9.86 11.42
C LYS A 374 -4.27 -11.28 11.27
N SER A 375 -3.15 -11.46 10.57
CA SER A 375 -2.57 -12.80 10.41
C SER A 375 -2.18 -13.37 11.78
N THR A 376 -2.23 -14.70 11.95
CA THR A 376 -1.80 -15.36 13.20
C THR A 376 -0.37 -14.94 13.60
N ARG A 377 0.50 -14.73 12.61
CA ARG A 377 1.87 -14.23 12.82
C ARG A 377 1.86 -12.78 13.31
N GLY A 378 1.04 -11.92 12.72
CA GLY A 378 0.86 -10.53 13.15
C GLY A 378 0.34 -10.43 14.58
N ILE A 379 -0.72 -11.18 14.91
CA ILE A 379 -1.27 -11.23 16.27
C ILE A 379 -0.23 -11.74 17.27
N LYS A 380 0.47 -12.84 16.96
CA LYS A 380 1.52 -13.36 17.84
C LYS A 380 2.63 -12.32 18.07
N LYS A 381 3.07 -11.64 17.01
CA LYS A 381 4.08 -10.58 17.09
C LYS A 381 3.59 -9.39 17.94
N PHE A 382 2.36 -8.96 17.74
CA PHE A 382 1.73 -7.90 18.54
C PHE A 382 1.68 -8.26 20.03
N VAL A 383 1.22 -9.47 20.36
CA VAL A 383 1.14 -9.93 21.75
C VAL A 383 2.54 -10.01 22.37
N THR A 384 3.54 -10.48 21.64
CA THR A 384 4.92 -10.52 22.14
C THR A 384 5.52 -9.12 22.36
N GLU A 385 5.31 -8.19 21.44
CA GLU A 385 5.96 -6.87 21.47
C GLU A 385 5.21 -5.86 22.35
N CYS A 386 3.88 -5.87 22.30
CA CYS A 386 3.02 -4.89 22.98
C CYS A 386 2.23 -5.49 24.15
N GLY A 387 2.08 -6.81 24.25
CA GLY A 387 1.35 -7.47 25.34
C GLY A 387 1.71 -6.95 26.74
N PRO A 388 3.01 -6.93 27.12
CA PRO A 388 3.44 -6.42 28.43
C PRO A 388 3.09 -4.95 28.69
N LYS A 389 2.90 -4.16 27.63
CA LYS A 389 2.54 -2.73 27.72
C LYS A 389 1.02 -2.50 27.71
N THR A 390 0.26 -3.45 27.16
CA THR A 390 -1.21 -3.39 27.03
C THR A 390 -1.98 -3.84 28.28
N GLU A 391 -1.29 -4.31 29.32
CA GLU A 391 -1.92 -4.63 30.61
C GLU A 391 -2.30 -3.36 31.37
N LEU A 392 -3.37 -2.69 30.91
CA LEU A 392 -3.99 -1.54 31.59
C LEU A 392 -4.56 -1.93 32.97
N ILE A 393 -4.66 -3.23 33.25
CA ILE A 393 -5.17 -3.81 34.48
C ILE A 393 -4.24 -4.96 34.88
N GLN A 394 -3.32 -4.70 35.79
CA GLN A 394 -2.46 -5.75 36.35
C GLN A 394 -3.24 -6.52 37.42
N PHE A 395 -3.45 -7.82 37.18
CA PHE A 395 -4.04 -8.73 38.16
C PHE A 395 -2.96 -9.23 39.11
N SER A 396 -2.84 -8.60 40.27
CA SER A 396 -1.94 -9.02 41.35
C SER A 396 -2.75 -9.59 42.52
N GLY A 397 -3.12 -10.88 42.44
CA GLY A 397 -3.79 -11.60 43.53
C GLY A 397 -5.30 -11.31 43.65
N SER A 398 -5.84 -11.38 44.88
CA SER A 398 -7.27 -11.22 45.19
C SER A 398 -7.71 -9.77 45.46
N GLU A 399 -6.78 -8.81 45.53
CA GLU A 399 -7.08 -7.42 45.86
C GLU A 399 -6.98 -6.55 44.60
N TYR A 400 -8.13 -6.13 44.07
CA TYR A 400 -8.19 -5.34 42.85
C TYR A 400 -7.87 -3.87 43.15
N ARG A 401 -6.69 -3.40 42.73
CA ARG A 401 -6.35 -1.97 42.79
C ARG A 401 -6.42 -1.36 41.41
N PHE A 402 -7.41 -0.51 41.20
CA PHE A 402 -7.45 0.31 39.99
C PHE A 402 -6.30 1.32 40.02
N PRO A 403 -5.55 1.45 38.92
CA PRO A 403 -4.57 2.51 38.77
C PRO A 403 -5.23 3.89 38.78
N ASN A 404 -4.54 4.89 39.33
CA ASN A 404 -5.00 6.28 39.25
C ASN A 404 -4.95 6.81 37.81
N LYS A 405 -5.62 7.94 37.54
CA LYS A 405 -5.70 8.54 36.20
C LYS A 405 -4.33 8.71 35.54
N THR A 406 -3.35 9.19 36.29
CA THR A 406 -1.99 9.43 35.79
C THR A 406 -1.34 8.16 35.27
N LEU A 407 -1.41 7.07 36.04
CA LEU A 407 -0.84 5.78 35.65
C LEU A 407 -1.53 5.19 34.43
N ILE A 408 -2.87 5.27 34.34
CA ILE A 408 -3.62 4.84 33.15
C ILE A 408 -3.17 5.63 31.92
N CYS A 409 -3.00 6.94 32.05
CA CYS A 409 -2.58 7.81 30.94
C CYS A 409 -1.16 7.53 30.46
N THR A 410 -0.23 7.23 31.37
CA THR A 410 1.12 6.77 31.02
C THR A 410 1.05 5.43 30.27
N GLN A 411 0.30 4.46 30.77
CA GLN A 411 0.15 3.15 30.13
C GLN A 411 -0.52 3.24 28.75
N LEU A 412 -1.53 4.10 28.58
CA LEU A 412 -2.15 4.35 27.27
C LEU A 412 -1.17 4.98 26.28
N THR A 413 -0.32 5.89 26.75
CA THR A 413 0.72 6.52 25.91
C THR A 413 1.76 5.48 25.47
N ASP A 414 2.22 4.64 26.39
CA ASP A 414 3.17 3.56 26.08
C ASP A 414 2.55 2.52 25.13
N THR A 415 1.27 2.20 25.35
CA THR A 415 0.50 1.30 24.51
C THR A 415 0.32 1.88 23.11
N SER A 416 -0.07 3.14 22.98
CA SER A 416 -0.31 3.78 21.69
C SER A 416 0.99 3.93 20.89
N ALA A 417 2.10 4.25 21.56
CA ALA A 417 3.43 4.25 20.97
C ALA A 417 3.85 2.85 20.50
N CYS A 418 3.57 1.82 21.30
CA CYS A 418 3.84 0.43 20.90
C CYS A 418 3.01 0.01 19.68
N ILE A 419 1.70 0.26 19.69
CA ILE A 419 0.80 -0.01 18.56
C ILE A 419 1.29 0.71 17.31
N SER A 420 1.68 1.98 17.43
CA SER A 420 2.20 2.77 16.32
C SER A 420 3.48 2.15 15.75
N ASN A 421 4.42 1.76 16.61
CA ASN A 421 5.66 1.12 16.18
C ASN A 421 5.42 -0.26 15.56
N PHE A 422 4.51 -1.05 16.13
CA PHE A 422 4.11 -2.35 15.60
C PHE A 422 3.48 -2.22 14.21
N ILE A 423 2.58 -1.25 14.03
CA ILE A 423 1.97 -0.95 12.73
C ILE A 423 3.05 -0.48 11.74
N ARG A 424 3.93 0.44 12.14
CA ARG A 424 5.05 0.88 11.29
C ARG A 424 5.90 -0.29 10.83
N THR A 425 6.38 -1.13 11.74
CA THR A 425 7.28 -2.24 11.39
C THR A 425 6.57 -3.35 10.60
N THR A 426 5.27 -3.55 10.81
CA THR A 426 4.49 -4.60 10.13
C THR A 426 3.95 -4.15 8.78
N CYS A 427 3.74 -2.84 8.61
CA CYS A 427 3.17 -2.22 7.42
C CYS A 427 4.16 -1.32 6.67
N ALA A 428 5.45 -1.31 7.03
CA ALA A 428 6.51 -0.38 6.59
C ALA A 428 6.65 -0.16 5.08
N ARG A 429 6.15 -1.08 4.25
CA ARG A 429 6.28 -1.02 2.79
C ARG A 429 5.10 -0.31 2.09
N ASP A 430 4.09 0.15 2.85
CA ASP A 430 2.76 0.51 2.34
C ASP A 430 2.15 1.74 3.10
N ILE A 431 2.10 2.94 2.47
CA ILE A 431 1.36 4.21 2.83
C ILE A 431 1.87 5.14 3.96
N SER A 432 1.48 6.43 3.80
CA SER A 432 1.34 7.55 4.76
C SER A 432 0.65 7.21 6.11
N THR A 433 1.17 6.20 6.80
CA THR A 433 0.64 5.75 8.10
C THR A 433 0.92 6.75 9.20
N ASP A 434 1.94 7.60 9.08
CA ASP A 434 2.34 8.51 10.16
C ASP A 434 1.24 9.48 10.58
N SER A 435 0.49 10.07 9.64
CA SER A 435 -0.63 10.96 10.00
C SER A 435 -1.79 10.20 10.65
N ILE A 436 -2.08 8.99 10.18
CA ILE A 436 -3.12 8.12 10.77
C ILE A 436 -2.70 7.66 12.17
N LEU A 437 -1.44 7.28 12.36
CA LEU A 437 -0.88 6.86 13.64
C LEU A 437 -0.83 8.02 14.63
N GLN A 438 -0.45 9.22 14.17
CA GLN A 438 -0.50 10.42 14.99
C GLN A 438 -1.93 10.71 15.44
N ASN A 439 -2.91 10.68 14.53
CA ASN A 439 -4.32 10.89 14.87
C ASN A 439 -4.87 9.80 15.80
N LEU A 440 -4.41 8.55 15.66
CA LEU A 440 -4.75 7.46 16.57
C LEU A 440 -4.18 7.71 17.96
N ASN A 441 -2.93 8.13 18.07
CA ASN A 441 -2.30 8.48 19.34
C ASN A 441 -3.05 9.63 20.03
N THR A 442 -3.35 10.70 19.28
CA THR A 442 -4.17 11.81 19.77
C THR A 442 -5.53 11.33 20.28
N ALA A 443 -6.18 10.43 19.53
CA ALA A 443 -7.48 9.89 19.93
C ALA A 443 -7.40 9.07 21.23
N ILE A 444 -6.38 8.21 21.38
CA ILE A 444 -6.15 7.42 22.59
C ILE A 444 -5.85 8.32 23.80
N GLN A 445 -5.14 9.42 23.60
CA GLN A 445 -4.72 10.34 24.67
C GLN A 445 -5.76 11.41 25.03
N LYS A 446 -6.82 11.61 24.21
CA LYS A 446 -7.86 12.62 24.47
C LYS A 446 -8.44 12.60 25.89
N PRO A 447 -8.73 11.44 26.53
CA PRO A 447 -9.28 11.39 27.90
C PRO A 447 -8.27 11.79 29.00
N CYS A 448 -6.98 11.86 28.64
CA CYS A 448 -5.89 12.22 29.53
C CYS A 448 -5.59 13.73 29.57
N SER A 449 -6.07 14.45 28.56
CA SER A 449 -6.08 15.92 28.51
C SER A 449 -7.23 16.43 29.36
#